data_AF-A0A1I5CZ06-F1
#
_entry.id   AF-A0A1I5CZ06-F1
#
_cell.length_a   1.000
_cell.length_b   1.000
_cell.length_c   1.000
_cell.angle_alpha   90.00
_cell.angle_beta   90.00
_cell.angle_gamma   90.00
#
_symmetry.space_group_name_H-M   'P 1'
#
loop_
_entity.id
_entity.type
_entity.pdbx_description
1 polymer ?
#
loop_
_entity_poly.entity_id
_entity_poly.type
_entity_poly.pdbx_seq_one_letter_code
_entity_poly.pdbx_strand_id
1 'polypeptide(L)'
;MKSTNEIAKMLLEELLKNINNINNFKNSNYYNEILGDTSFLLAGLLHTMIKKEPQIDQKVWIDDSLITNINQVDNIISIEGIMIWGENGTTEQWVDPFYFTINLNNDSAYKFFFKDLYLSELSYDDFKENRNYYSDKVKNWKYEFN
;
A
#
# COMPACT_ATOMS: atom_id res chain seq x y z
N MET A 1 9.19 13.50 -11.53
CA MET A 1 8.33 12.59 -10.74
C MET A 1 6.92 13.18 -10.77
N LYS A 2 5.88 12.36 -10.92
CA LYS A 2 4.49 12.83 -10.84
C LYS A 2 4.19 13.37 -9.44
N SER A 3 3.28 14.32 -9.33
CA SER A 3 2.77 14.84 -8.06
C SER A 3 1.88 13.82 -7.34
N THR A 4 1.68 13.99 -6.03
CA THR A 4 0.77 13.15 -5.23
C THR A 4 -0.64 13.09 -5.84
N ASN A 5 -1.19 14.23 -6.26
CA ASN A 5 -2.53 14.30 -6.85
C ASN A 5 -2.61 13.57 -8.19
N GLU A 6 -1.57 13.67 -9.04
CA GLU A 6 -1.53 12.93 -10.31
C GLU A 6 -1.50 11.43 -10.07
N ILE A 7 -0.75 10.96 -9.07
CA ILE A 7 -0.70 9.53 -8.74
C ILE A 7 -2.02 9.06 -8.13
N ALA A 8 -2.64 9.84 -7.23
CA ALA A 8 -3.94 9.51 -6.64
C ALA A 8 -5.04 9.40 -7.72
N LYS A 9 -5.03 10.31 -8.70
CA LYS A 9 -5.94 10.24 -9.85
C LYS A 9 -5.71 8.99 -10.70
N MET A 10 -4.44 8.68 -11.03
CA MET A 10 -4.11 7.46 -11.78
C MET A 10 -4.52 6.19 -11.01
N LEU A 11 -4.33 6.18 -9.69
CA LEU A 11 -4.75 5.08 -8.82
C LEU A 11 -6.27 4.90 -8.87
N LEU A 12 -7.05 5.99 -8.78
CA LEU A 12 -8.50 5.92 -8.90
C LEU A 12 -8.94 5.37 -10.27
N GLU A 13 -8.34 5.86 -11.35
CA GLU A 13 -8.63 5.39 -12.71
C GLU A 13 -8.33 3.88 -12.87
N GLU A 14 -7.20 3.41 -12.35
CA GLU A 14 -6.82 2.01 -12.42
C GLU A 14 -7.72 1.11 -11.55
N LEU A 15 -8.13 1.59 -10.37
CA LEU A 15 -9.10 0.90 -9.53
C LEU A 15 -10.47 0.79 -10.21
N LEU A 16 -10.99 1.87 -10.79
CA LEU A 16 -12.28 1.87 -11.50
C LEU A 16 -12.28 0.90 -12.69
N LYS A 17 -11.15 0.78 -13.38
CA LYS A 17 -10.97 -0.13 -14.51
C LYS A 17 -10.99 -1.61 -14.09
N ASN A 18 -10.41 -1.94 -12.93
CA ASN A 18 -10.18 -3.32 -12.52
C ASN A 18 -11.12 -3.83 -11.40
N ILE A 19 -11.85 -2.96 -10.70
CA ILE A 19 -12.65 -3.34 -9.52
C ILE A 19 -13.71 -4.40 -9.81
N ASN A 20 -14.31 -4.36 -11.00
CA ASN A 20 -15.31 -5.37 -11.41
C ASN A 20 -14.71 -6.77 -11.54
N ASN A 21 -13.39 -6.89 -11.68
CA ASN A 21 -12.69 -8.17 -11.78
C ASN A 21 -12.50 -8.84 -10.41
N ILE A 22 -12.56 -8.08 -9.30
CA ILE A 22 -12.33 -8.59 -7.94
C ILE A 22 -13.28 -9.74 -7.60
N ASN A 23 -14.56 -9.62 -7.99
CA ASN A 23 -15.58 -10.64 -7.70
C ASN A 23 -15.34 -11.97 -8.43
N ASN A 24 -14.56 -11.96 -9.52
CA ASN A 24 -14.32 -13.13 -10.35
C ASN A 24 -13.14 -13.99 -9.86
N PHE A 25 -12.32 -13.47 -8.94
CA PHE A 25 -11.07 -14.10 -8.52
C PHE A 25 -10.90 -14.07 -7.00
N LYS A 26 -11.60 -14.97 -6.31
CA LYS A 26 -11.52 -15.11 -4.84
C LYS A 26 -10.39 -16.04 -4.34
N ASN A 27 -9.60 -16.63 -5.23
CA ASN A 27 -8.63 -17.69 -4.88
C ASN A 27 -7.16 -17.29 -5.10
N SER A 28 -6.83 -16.00 -5.23
CA SER A 28 -5.43 -15.56 -5.28
C SER A 28 -4.92 -15.19 -3.89
N ASN A 29 -3.66 -15.52 -3.59
CA ASN A 29 -2.99 -15.07 -2.38
C ASN A 29 -2.73 -13.55 -2.39
N TYR A 30 -2.65 -12.96 -3.58
CA TYR A 30 -2.47 -11.52 -3.77
C TYR A 30 -3.34 -10.99 -4.92
N TYR A 31 -3.92 -9.81 -4.74
CA TYR A 31 -4.75 -9.17 -5.76
C TYR A 31 -3.95 -8.40 -6.82
N ASN A 32 -2.61 -8.36 -6.73
CA ASN A 32 -1.74 -7.66 -7.68
C ASN A 32 -2.05 -7.98 -9.15
N GLU A 33 -2.22 -9.27 -9.49
CA GLU A 33 -2.50 -9.69 -10.87
C GLU A 33 -3.86 -9.20 -11.39
N ILE A 34 -4.81 -8.98 -10.50
CA ILE A 34 -6.19 -8.59 -10.84
C ILE A 34 -6.32 -7.07 -10.91
N LEU A 35 -5.57 -6.36 -10.07
CA LEU A 35 -5.66 -4.90 -9.90
C LEU A 35 -4.68 -4.12 -10.77
N GLY A 36 -4.01 -4.78 -11.73
CA GLY A 36 -3.10 -4.14 -12.68
C GLY A 36 -1.99 -3.37 -11.97
N ASP A 37 -1.84 -2.09 -12.32
CA ASP A 37 -0.75 -1.24 -11.79
C ASP A 37 -1.03 -0.71 -10.37
N THR A 38 -2.10 -1.14 -9.70
CA THR A 38 -2.52 -0.62 -8.38
C THR A 38 -1.41 -0.73 -7.33
N SER A 39 -0.65 -1.83 -7.30
CA SER A 39 0.42 -1.99 -6.29
C SER A 39 1.52 -0.95 -6.42
N PHE A 40 1.94 -0.71 -7.66
CA PHE A 40 2.95 0.27 -8.02
C PHE A 40 2.45 1.70 -7.75
N LEU A 41 1.19 1.98 -8.06
CA LEU A 41 0.58 3.28 -7.81
C LEU A 41 0.43 3.58 -6.31
N LEU A 42 0.07 2.58 -5.49
CA LEU A 42 0.04 2.71 -4.03
C LEU A 42 1.43 3.01 -3.46
N ALA A 43 2.45 2.26 -3.89
CA ALA A 43 3.84 2.46 -3.51
C ALA A 43 4.33 3.87 -3.90
N GLY A 44 4.07 4.27 -5.15
CA GLY A 44 4.38 5.61 -5.64
C GLY A 44 3.68 6.72 -4.85
N LEU A 45 2.39 6.53 -4.53
CA LEU A 45 1.61 7.49 -3.77
C LEU A 45 2.21 7.71 -2.38
N LEU A 46 2.44 6.61 -1.64
CA LEU A 46 3.06 6.65 -0.31
C LEU A 46 4.45 7.30 -0.36
N HIS A 47 5.27 6.96 -1.35
CA HIS A 47 6.59 7.58 -1.52
C HIS A 47 6.49 9.10 -1.65
N THR A 48 5.51 9.62 -2.41
CA THR A 48 5.34 11.08 -2.51
C THR A 48 4.86 11.73 -1.21
N MET A 49 4.12 11.01 -0.38
CA MET A 49 3.66 11.49 0.93
C MET A 49 4.81 11.51 1.93
N ILE A 50 5.57 10.42 2.02
CA ILE A 50 6.77 10.31 2.86
C ILE A 50 7.77 11.42 2.53
N LYS A 51 7.95 11.74 1.24
CA LYS A 51 8.82 12.84 0.78
C LYS A 51 8.46 14.22 1.32
N LYS A 52 7.21 14.42 1.73
CA LYS A 52 6.75 15.67 2.34
C LYS A 52 6.96 15.69 3.86
N GLU A 53 7.31 14.55 4.46
CA GLU A 53 7.56 14.38 5.88
C GLU A 53 9.08 14.23 6.15
N PRO A 54 9.79 15.32 6.49
CA PRO A 54 11.26 15.32 6.54
C PRO A 54 11.85 14.33 7.54
N GLN A 55 11.09 13.95 8.57
CA GLN A 55 11.53 12.98 9.58
C GLN A 55 11.60 11.54 9.05
N ILE A 56 10.89 11.25 7.95
CA ILE A 56 10.81 9.93 7.32
C ILE A 56 11.61 9.91 6.02
N ASP A 57 11.45 10.92 5.18
CA ASP A 57 12.00 11.01 3.81
C ASP A 57 13.50 10.70 3.72
N GLN A 58 14.30 11.24 4.65
CA GLN A 58 15.75 11.11 4.56
C GLN A 58 16.26 9.67 4.74
N LYS A 59 15.40 8.75 5.20
CA LYS A 59 15.82 7.42 5.62
C LYS A 59 15.38 6.32 4.68
N VAL A 60 14.27 6.47 3.96
CA VAL A 60 13.61 5.34 3.30
C VAL A 60 13.27 5.58 1.84
N TRP A 61 13.25 4.51 1.06
CA TRP A 61 12.67 4.43 -0.28
C TRP A 61 11.57 3.36 -0.30
N ILE A 62 10.57 3.54 -1.16
CA ILE A 62 9.46 2.59 -1.36
C ILE A 62 9.60 1.95 -2.74
N ASP A 63 9.42 0.63 -2.81
CA ASP A 63 9.57 -0.17 -4.03
C ASP A 63 8.20 -0.47 -4.69
N ASP A 64 7.47 -1.40 -4.08
CA ASP A 64 6.19 -1.93 -4.55
C ASP A 64 5.37 -2.41 -3.33
N SER A 65 4.17 -2.91 -3.58
CA SER A 65 3.31 -3.49 -2.55
C SER A 65 2.72 -4.84 -2.96
N LEU A 66 2.36 -5.64 -1.97
CA LEU A 66 1.55 -6.85 -2.14
C LEU A 66 0.17 -6.59 -1.57
N ILE A 67 -0.86 -6.76 -2.39
CA ILE A 67 -2.24 -6.50 -2.02
C ILE A 67 -2.86 -7.79 -1.48
N THR A 68 -3.07 -7.88 -0.17
CA THR A 68 -3.56 -9.10 0.48
C THR A 68 -5.08 -9.11 0.62
N ASN A 69 -5.71 -7.93 0.67
CA ASN A 69 -7.15 -7.83 0.80
C ASN A 69 -7.65 -6.55 0.14
N ILE A 70 -8.85 -6.63 -0.41
CA ILE A 70 -9.57 -5.49 -0.96
C ILE A 70 -11.05 -5.65 -0.66
N ASN A 71 -11.65 -4.59 -0.17
CA ASN A 71 -13.06 -4.56 0.15
C ASN A 71 -13.68 -3.27 -0.36
N GLN A 72 -14.88 -3.37 -0.91
CA GLN A 72 -15.67 -2.25 -1.37
C GLN A 72 -16.98 -2.19 -0.58
N VAL A 73 -17.23 -1.04 0.03
CA VAL A 73 -18.51 -0.73 0.67
C VAL A 73 -19.00 0.60 0.10
N ASP A 74 -20.14 0.56 -0.58
CA ASP A 74 -20.67 1.69 -1.35
C ASP A 74 -19.63 2.24 -2.33
N ASN A 75 -19.26 3.51 -2.16
CA ASN A 75 -18.29 4.23 -2.99
C ASN A 75 -16.89 4.26 -2.36
N ILE A 76 -16.62 3.47 -1.32
CA ILE A 76 -15.33 3.44 -0.66
C ILE A 76 -14.65 2.11 -0.96
N ILE A 77 -13.43 2.19 -1.48
CA ILE A 77 -12.51 1.05 -1.55
C ILE A 77 -11.59 1.13 -0.35
N SER A 78 -11.37 -0.04 0.25
CA SER A 78 -10.34 -0.28 1.27
C SER A 78 -9.40 -1.36 0.77
N ILE A 79 -8.09 -1.12 0.90
CA ILE A 79 -7.03 -2.01 0.46
C ILE A 79 -6.10 -2.25 1.65
N GLU A 80 -5.85 -3.52 1.96
CA GLU A 80 -4.84 -3.93 2.93
C GLU A 80 -3.74 -4.68 2.19
N GLY A 81 -2.52 -4.53 2.70
CA GLY A 81 -1.41 -5.24 2.11
C GLY A 81 -0.11 -5.02 2.86
N ILE A 82 0.95 -5.39 2.16
CA ILE A 82 2.32 -5.30 2.63
C ILE A 82 3.08 -4.37 1.70
N MET A 83 3.69 -3.34 2.25
CA MET A 83 4.55 -2.42 1.50
C MET A 83 5.99 -2.92 1.58
N ILE A 84 6.68 -2.95 0.44
CA ILE A 84 8.10 -3.28 0.34
C ILE A 84 8.86 -1.96 0.29
N TRP A 85 9.81 -1.79 1.20
CA TRP A 85 10.59 -0.58 1.35
C TRP A 85 12.03 -0.89 1.71
N GLY A 86 12.92 0.09 1.60
CA GLY A 86 14.31 -0.04 2.00
C GLY A 86 14.87 1.24 2.56
N GLU A 87 16.10 1.17 3.06
CA GLU A 87 16.83 2.30 3.62
C GLU A 87 17.79 2.89 2.59
N ASN A 88 17.88 4.22 2.57
CA ASN A 88 18.78 4.93 1.68
C ASN A 88 20.23 4.51 1.92
N GLY A 89 20.94 4.19 0.83
CA GLY A 89 22.33 3.72 0.90
C GLY A 89 22.49 2.21 1.09
N THR A 90 21.38 1.47 1.15
CA THR A 90 21.38 -0.01 1.21
C THR A 90 20.55 -0.60 0.06
N THR A 91 20.78 -1.88 -0.24
CA THR A 91 19.90 -2.69 -1.10
C THR A 91 19.01 -3.62 -0.27
N GLU A 92 19.05 -3.48 1.05
CA GLU A 92 18.25 -4.29 1.96
C GLU A 92 16.78 -3.85 1.85
N GLN A 93 15.90 -4.85 1.93
CA GLN A 93 14.46 -4.66 1.79
C GLN A 93 13.78 -5.17 3.05
N TRP A 94 12.84 -4.38 3.53
CA TRP A 94 11.93 -4.71 4.60
C TRP A 94 10.50 -4.62 4.13
N VAL A 95 9.63 -5.17 4.96
CA VAL A 95 8.19 -5.10 4.77
C VAL A 95 7.50 -4.57 6.00
N ASP A 96 6.44 -3.82 5.74
CA ASP A 96 5.54 -3.31 6.76
C ASP A 96 4.10 -3.34 6.24
N PRO A 97 3.10 -3.53 7.12
CA PRO A 97 1.71 -3.50 6.71
C PRO A 97 1.31 -2.08 6.27
N PHE A 98 0.36 -2.02 5.36
CA PHE A 98 -0.33 -0.78 5.02
C PHE A 98 -1.85 -0.99 4.94
N TYR A 99 -2.57 0.13 5.09
CA TYR A 99 -3.99 0.21 4.83
C TYR A 99 -4.29 1.49 4.06
N PHE A 100 -5.06 1.38 3.00
CA PHE A 100 -5.43 2.49 2.14
C PHE A 100 -6.93 2.53 1.94
N THR A 101 -7.52 3.72 1.97
CA THR A 101 -8.93 3.92 1.60
C THR A 101 -9.07 5.06 0.62
N ILE A 102 -9.95 4.93 -0.38
CA ILE A 102 -10.27 6.01 -1.31
C ILE A 102 -11.77 6.04 -1.61
N ASN A 103 -12.33 7.24 -1.77
CA ASN A 103 -13.67 7.44 -2.29
C ASN A 103 -13.65 7.45 -3.83
N LEU A 104 -14.42 6.56 -4.44
CA LEU A 104 -14.52 6.42 -5.90
C LEU A 104 -15.06 7.65 -6.62
N ASN A 105 -15.77 8.53 -5.91
CA ASN A 105 -16.32 9.77 -6.46
C ASN A 105 -15.41 10.99 -6.23
N ASN A 106 -14.31 10.84 -5.50
CA ASN A 106 -13.42 11.94 -5.15
C ASN A 106 -11.97 11.45 -4.94
N ASP A 107 -11.11 11.71 -5.92
CA ASP A 107 -9.69 11.34 -5.95
C ASP A 107 -8.84 12.00 -4.85
N SER A 108 -9.37 13.04 -4.20
CA SER A 108 -8.71 13.75 -3.10
C SER A 108 -9.20 13.27 -1.72
N ALA A 109 -10.18 12.38 -1.67
CA ALA A 109 -10.70 11.82 -0.43
C ALA A 109 -10.16 10.40 -0.22
N TYR A 110 -8.90 10.34 0.21
CA TYR A 110 -8.25 9.09 0.59
C TYR A 110 -7.58 9.20 1.96
N LYS A 111 -7.20 8.04 2.51
CA LYS A 111 -6.34 7.92 3.68
C LYS A 111 -5.32 6.82 3.44
N PHE A 112 -4.11 7.02 3.93
CA PHE A 112 -3.04 6.03 3.86
C PHE A 112 -2.45 5.82 5.24
N PHE A 113 -2.45 4.59 5.71
CA PHE A 113 -1.83 4.17 6.96
C PHE A 113 -0.66 3.25 6.64
N PHE A 114 0.48 3.48 7.30
CA PHE A 114 1.71 2.75 7.02
C PHE A 114 2.51 2.49 8.30
N LYS A 115 3.08 1.29 8.38
CA LYS A 115 3.93 0.78 9.45
C LYS A 115 3.19 0.64 10.79
N ASP A 116 3.49 -0.43 11.50
CA ASP A 116 2.96 -0.64 12.84
C ASP A 116 3.86 0.06 13.88
N LEU A 117 3.26 0.55 14.95
CA LEU A 117 3.95 1.24 16.05
C LEU A 117 4.68 0.26 16.98
N TYR A 118 4.14 -0.95 17.14
CA TYR A 118 4.59 -1.95 18.12
C TYR A 118 5.21 -3.19 17.49
N LEU A 119 4.89 -3.48 16.23
CA LEU A 119 5.54 -4.55 15.49
C LEU A 119 6.81 -4.03 14.81
N SER A 120 7.91 -4.75 14.99
CA SER A 120 9.12 -4.51 14.20
C SER A 120 8.87 -4.80 12.73
N GLU A 121 9.55 -4.05 11.87
CA GLU A 121 9.71 -4.39 10.46
C GLU A 121 10.31 -5.80 10.31
N LEU A 122 9.89 -6.51 9.28
CA LEU A 122 10.40 -7.82 8.91
C LEU A 122 11.27 -7.68 7.66
N SER A 123 12.41 -8.36 7.61
CA SER A 123 13.18 -8.39 6.36
C SER A 123 12.35 -9.04 5.25
N TYR A 124 12.56 -8.65 4.00
CA TYR A 124 11.81 -9.22 2.89
C TYR A 124 12.08 -10.73 2.74
N ASP A 125 13.29 -11.19 3.06
CA ASP A 125 13.64 -12.61 3.01
C ASP A 125 12.95 -13.41 4.11
N ASP A 126 12.90 -12.92 5.35
CA ASP A 126 12.14 -13.57 6.42
C ASP A 126 10.63 -13.59 6.11
N PHE A 127 10.14 -12.53 5.49
CA PHE A 127 8.75 -12.46 5.05
C PHE A 127 8.44 -13.48 3.95
N LYS A 128 9.36 -13.76 3.01
CA LYS A 128 9.16 -14.80 1.99
C LYS A 128 8.90 -16.17 2.62
N GLU A 129 9.63 -16.49 3.68
CA GLU A 129 9.49 -17.75 4.41
C GLU A 129 8.21 -17.79 5.27
N ASN A 130 7.67 -16.63 5.67
CA ASN A 130 6.42 -16.53 6.43
C ASN A 130 5.51 -15.37 5.96
N ARG A 131 4.85 -15.57 4.82
CA ARG A 131 3.97 -14.57 4.20
C ARG A 131 2.75 -14.17 5.05
N ASN A 132 2.40 -14.97 6.05
CA ASN A 132 1.24 -14.73 6.92
C ASN A 132 1.60 -14.02 8.23
N TYR A 133 2.84 -13.57 8.41
CA TYR A 133 3.32 -12.99 9.66
C TYR A 133 2.45 -11.85 10.21
N TYR A 134 1.85 -11.04 9.33
CA TYR A 134 1.00 -9.89 9.71
C TYR A 134 -0.51 -10.19 9.69
N SER A 135 -0.95 -11.36 9.21
CA SER A 135 -2.37 -11.64 8.94
C SER A 135 -3.25 -11.50 10.18
N ASP A 136 -2.86 -12.13 11.30
CA ASP A 136 -3.70 -12.21 12.52
C ASP A 136 -3.40 -11.11 13.55
N LYS A 137 -2.52 -10.16 13.22
CA LYS A 137 -2.08 -9.13 14.17
C LYS A 137 -3.02 -7.92 14.12
N VAL A 138 -3.30 -7.33 15.29
CA VAL A 138 -3.99 -6.03 15.36
C VAL A 138 -2.99 -4.94 15.01
N LYS A 139 -3.32 -4.12 14.01
CA LYS A 139 -2.44 -3.08 13.50
C LYS A 139 -2.63 -1.78 14.29
N ASN A 140 -1.54 -1.24 14.80
CA ASN A 140 -1.48 0.06 15.48
C ASN A 140 -0.66 1.00 14.62
N TRP A 141 -1.33 1.79 13.78
CA TRP A 141 -0.66 2.56 12.73
C TRP A 141 0.27 3.64 13.30
N LYS A 142 1.52 3.62 12.86
CA LYS A 142 2.53 4.61 13.21
C LYS A 142 2.38 5.89 12.40
N TYR A 143 2.04 5.77 11.13
CA TYR A 143 1.86 6.89 10.21
C TYR A 143 0.46 6.89 9.60
N GLU A 144 -0.15 8.08 9.53
CA GLU A 144 -1.42 8.38 8.84
C GLU A 144 -1.19 9.56 7.91
N PHE A 145 -1.59 9.42 6.64
CA PHE A 145 -1.51 10.43 5.59
C PHE A 145 -2.89 10.66 4.97
N ASN A 146 -3.15 11.92 4.62
CA ASN A 146 -4.41 12.38 4.02
C ASN A 146 -4.09 13.27 2.81
#